data_AF-S4P9M4-F1
#
_entry.id   AF-S4P9M4-F1
#
_cell.length_a   1.000
_cell.length_b   1.000
_cell.length_c   1.000
_cell.angle_alpha   90.00
_cell.angle_beta   90.00
_cell.angle_gamma   90.00
#
_symmetry.space_group_name_H-M   'P 1'
#
loop_
_entity.id
_entity.type
_entity.pdbx_description
1 polymer ?
#
loop_
_entity_poly.entity_id
_entity_poly.type
_entity_poly.pdbx_seq_one_letter_code
_entity_poly.pdbx_strand_id
1 'polypeptide(L)'
;MQGPAVFMDISLEDQAQELRKYFKSLGAEISEEKSPKGIEDDLHKIVGVCDVCFKETNEADVEAILNSIVSIMVSIPLERGENLILAFSQRLTKAPGPKLGMVALQSLWR
;
A
#
# COMPACT_ATOMS: atom_id res chain seq x y z
N MET A 1 21.29 -14.65 -11.61
CA MET A 1 19.95 -14.08 -11.34
C MET A 1 19.88 -13.79 -9.85
N GLN A 2 20.07 -12.52 -9.45
CA GLN A 2 19.74 -12.09 -8.10
C GLN A 2 18.23 -11.89 -8.09
N GLY A 3 17.51 -12.70 -7.32
CA GLY A 3 16.09 -12.42 -7.04
C GLY A 3 15.98 -11.04 -6.36
N PRO A 4 14.82 -10.36 -6.47
CA PRO A 4 14.63 -9.08 -5.81
C PRO A 4 14.98 -9.23 -4.32
N ALA A 5 15.70 -8.25 -3.77
CA ALA A 5 16.09 -8.24 -2.37
C ALA A 5 14.84 -8.44 -1.52
N VAL A 6 14.72 -9.62 -0.92
CA VAL A 6 13.65 -9.89 0.02
C VAL A 6 13.89 -8.96 1.21
N PHE A 7 12.96 -8.03 1.46
CA PHE A 7 12.95 -7.18 2.65
C PHE A 7 12.61 -8.01 3.91
N MET A 8 13.39 -9.06 4.19
CA MET A 8 12.99 -10.12 5.12
C MET A 8 13.23 -9.80 6.61
N ASP A 9 13.78 -8.63 6.97
CA ASP A 9 14.11 -8.29 8.37
C ASP A 9 13.62 -6.90 8.84
N ILE A 10 12.60 -6.32 8.21
CA ILE A 10 11.98 -5.07 8.71
C ILE A 10 10.61 -5.34 9.33
N SER A 11 10.37 -4.77 10.51
CA SER A 11 9.10 -4.91 11.23
C SER A 11 7.94 -4.36 10.40
N LEU A 12 6.70 -4.81 10.66
CA LEU A 12 5.52 -4.28 9.98
C LEU A 12 5.39 -2.76 10.17
N GLU A 13 5.77 -2.28 11.35
CA GLU A 13 5.80 -0.88 11.70
C GLU A 13 6.81 -0.09 10.88
N ASP A 14 7.97 -0.67 10.57
CA ASP A 14 8.99 -0.04 9.73
C ASP A 14 8.57 -0.07 8.25
N GLN A 15 7.98 -1.18 7.78
CA GLN A 15 7.40 -1.26 6.42
C GLN A 15 6.33 -0.19 6.22
N ALA A 16 5.41 -0.04 7.17
CA ALA A 16 4.39 0.99 7.14
C ALA A 16 5.01 2.39 7.18
N GLN A 17 6.05 2.60 7.99
CA GLN A 17 6.74 3.91 8.05
C GLN A 17 7.39 4.27 6.71
N GLU A 18 8.05 3.32 6.04
CA GLU A 18 8.65 3.56 4.72
C GLU A 18 7.57 3.88 3.68
N LEU A 19 6.42 3.19 3.69
CA LEU A 19 5.28 3.53 2.84
C LEU A 19 4.78 4.95 3.11
N ARG A 20 4.72 5.40 4.37
CA ARG A 20 4.27 6.76 4.71
C ARG A 20 5.21 7.82 4.16
N LYS A 21 6.52 7.65 4.34
CA LYS A 21 7.54 8.54 3.75
C LYS A 21 7.42 8.56 2.23
N TYR A 22 7.27 7.39 1.62
CA TYR A 22 7.11 7.28 0.18
C TYR A 22 5.86 8.02 -0.32
N PHE A 23 4.68 7.75 0.25
CA PHE A 23 3.45 8.46 -0.15
C PHE A 23 3.53 9.97 0.11
N LYS A 24 4.19 10.40 1.19
CA LYS A 24 4.46 11.82 1.44
C LYS A 24 5.31 12.43 0.33
N SER A 25 6.34 11.73 -0.13
CA SER A 25 7.20 12.17 -1.24
C SER A 25 6.44 12.31 -2.57
N LEU A 26 5.35 11.55 -2.76
CA LEU A 26 4.42 11.68 -3.89
C LEU A 26 3.38 12.80 -3.73
N GLY A 27 3.46 13.57 -2.64
CA GLY A 27 2.55 14.65 -2.31
C GLY A 27 1.23 14.21 -1.68
N ALA A 28 1.17 13.01 -1.08
CA ALA A 28 0.01 12.60 -0.30
C ALA A 28 -0.10 13.40 1.01
N GLU A 29 -1.32 13.66 1.44
CA GLU A 29 -1.61 14.26 2.75
C GLU A 29 -1.54 13.20 3.85
N ILE A 30 -0.32 12.81 4.20
CA ILE A 30 0.00 11.84 5.25
C ILE A 30 1.16 12.35 6.12
N SER A 31 1.27 11.86 7.36
CA SER A 31 2.43 12.12 8.23
C SER A 31 3.51 11.05 7.99
N GLU A 32 4.79 11.44 8.02
CA GLU A 32 5.93 10.50 7.95
C GLU A 32 6.14 9.72 9.27
N GLU A 33 5.54 10.19 10.36
CA GLU A 33 5.63 9.57 11.67
C GLU A 33 4.64 8.40 11.80
N LYS A 34 5.07 7.36 12.55
CA LYS A 34 4.22 6.24 12.96
C LYS A 34 3.03 6.75 13.78
N SER A 35 1.90 6.09 13.63
CA SER A 35 0.73 6.43 14.43
C SER A 35 0.92 6.01 15.88
N PRO A 36 0.58 6.86 16.86
CA PRO A 36 0.54 6.44 18.27
C PRO A 36 -0.55 5.39 18.54
N LYS A 37 -1.46 5.14 17.57
CA LYS A 37 -2.53 4.13 17.66
C LYS A 37 -2.12 2.76 17.11
N GLY A 38 -0.88 2.61 16.65
CA GLY A 38 -0.34 1.35 16.13
C GLY A 38 -0.60 1.10 14.65
N ILE A 39 -0.18 -0.09 14.19
CA ILE A 39 -0.09 -0.47 12.77
C ILE A 39 -1.42 -0.39 12.02
N GLU A 40 -2.54 -0.66 12.68
CA GLU A 40 -3.87 -0.63 12.06
C GLU A 40 -4.26 0.77 11.60
N ASP A 41 -4.03 1.79 12.45
CA ASP A 41 -4.28 3.18 12.10
C ASP A 41 -3.27 3.68 11.04
N ASP A 42 -2.03 3.18 11.10
CA ASP A 42 -1.06 3.46 10.05
C ASP A 42 -1.49 2.93 8.69
N LEU A 43 -1.96 1.68 8.64
CA LEU A 43 -2.43 1.08 7.40
C LEU A 43 -3.70 1.75 6.89
N HIS A 44 -4.63 2.12 7.77
CA HIS A 44 -5.81 2.90 7.38
C HIS A 44 -5.45 4.22 6.72
N LYS A 45 -4.45 4.93 7.25
CA LYS A 45 -3.96 6.20 6.68
C LYS A 45 -3.25 5.97 5.34
N ILE A 46 -2.42 4.93 5.23
CA ILE A 46 -1.73 4.56 3.99
C ILE A 46 -2.74 4.22 2.89
N VAL A 47 -3.69 3.33 3.18
CA VAL A 47 -4.78 2.97 2.25
C VAL A 47 -5.59 4.21 1.88
N GLY A 48 -5.84 5.11 2.83
CA GLY A 48 -6.55 6.38 2.59
C GLY A 48 -5.91 7.29 1.55
N VAL A 49 -4.65 7.07 1.18
CA VAL A 49 -3.95 7.89 0.17
C VAL A 49 -3.27 7.07 -0.93
N CYS A 50 -3.46 5.74 -0.94
CA CYS A 50 -2.65 4.87 -1.80
C CYS A 50 -2.89 5.09 -3.30
N ASP A 51 -4.03 5.65 -3.70
CA ASP A 51 -4.34 6.01 -5.08
C ASP A 51 -3.36 7.04 -5.68
N VAL A 52 -2.60 7.75 -4.83
CA VAL A 52 -1.54 8.66 -5.27
C VAL A 52 -0.43 7.91 -6.03
N CYS A 53 -0.20 6.62 -5.78
CA CYS A 53 0.81 5.85 -6.52
C CYS A 53 0.50 5.74 -8.02
N PHE A 54 -0.76 5.91 -8.45
CA PHE A 54 -1.12 5.88 -9.88
C PHE A 54 -0.59 7.08 -10.67
N LYS A 55 0.04 8.07 -10.02
CA LYS A 55 0.82 9.11 -10.69
C LYS A 55 2.14 8.57 -11.25
N GLU A 56 2.63 7.45 -10.73
CA GLU A 56 3.80 6.78 -11.27
C GLU A 56 3.50 6.26 -12.68
N THR A 57 4.43 6.49 -13.59
CA THR A 57 4.25 6.10 -15.01
C THR A 57 4.61 4.64 -15.26
N ASN A 58 5.28 4.00 -14.30
CA ASN A 58 5.76 2.63 -14.40
C ASN A 58 4.82 1.65 -13.70
N GLU A 59 4.22 0.74 -14.48
CA GLU A 59 3.29 -0.29 -14.01
C GLU A 59 3.91 -1.21 -12.94
N ALA A 60 5.22 -1.51 -13.05
CA ALA A 60 5.92 -2.39 -12.10
C ALA A 60 6.12 -1.72 -10.73
N ASP A 61 6.33 -0.41 -10.70
CA ASP A 61 6.51 0.32 -9.44
C ASP A 61 5.17 0.39 -8.70
N VAL A 62 4.07 0.69 -9.42
CA VAL A 62 2.72 0.64 -8.88
C VAL A 62 2.39 -0.76 -8.33
N GLU A 63 2.70 -1.81 -9.08
CA GLU A 63 2.50 -3.20 -8.63
C GLU A 63 3.25 -3.48 -7.32
N ALA A 64 4.53 -3.11 -7.23
CA ALA A 64 5.33 -3.31 -6.02
C ALA A 64 4.76 -2.57 -4.79
N ILE A 65 4.27 -1.34 -5.00
CA ILE A 65 3.66 -0.53 -3.93
C ILE A 65 2.37 -1.17 -3.43
N LEU A 66 1.46 -1.55 -4.35
CA LEU A 66 0.19 -2.18 -3.98
C LEU A 66 0.42 -3.52 -3.28
N ASN A 67 1.36 -4.33 -3.76
CA ASN A 67 1.72 -5.60 -3.14
C ASN A 67 2.32 -5.40 -1.74
N SER A 68 3.09 -4.33 -1.52
CA SER A 68 3.61 -3.99 -0.18
C SER A 68 2.48 -3.67 0.79
N ILE A 69 1.44 -2.94 0.36
CA ILE A 69 0.26 -2.66 1.17
C ILE A 69 -0.48 -3.95 1.52
N VAL A 70 -0.73 -4.81 0.52
CA VAL A 70 -1.44 -6.08 0.70
C VAL A 70 -0.65 -7.01 1.64
N SER A 71 0.67 -7.06 1.53
CA SER A 71 1.54 -7.84 2.43
C SER A 71 1.38 -7.44 3.91
N ILE A 72 1.22 -6.14 4.19
CA ILE A 72 0.95 -5.66 5.55
C ILE A 72 -0.50 -6.00 5.94
N MET A 73 -1.47 -5.82 5.04
CA MET A 73 -2.89 -6.11 5.30
C MET A 73 -3.12 -7.58 5.70
N VAL A 74 -2.47 -8.53 5.02
CA VAL A 74 -2.62 -9.97 5.35
C VAL A 74 -2.01 -10.35 6.70
N SER A 75 -1.18 -9.48 7.28
CA SER A 75 -0.56 -9.67 8.59
C SER A 75 -1.44 -9.16 9.75
N ILE A 76 -2.57 -8.51 9.46
CA ILE A 76 -3.52 -7.99 10.46
C ILE A 76 -4.68 -8.98 10.66
N PRO A 77 -5.20 -9.15 11.90
CA PRO A 77 -6.37 -10.01 12.15
C PRO A 77 -7.60 -9.63 11.31
N LEU A 78 -8.26 -10.66 10.74
CA LEU A 78 -9.39 -10.54 9.82
C LEU A 78 -10.55 -9.68 10.35
N GLU A 79 -10.86 -9.79 11.64
CA GLU A 79 -11.91 -9.03 12.34
C GLU A 79 -11.71 -7.51 12.27
N ARG A 80 -10.46 -7.09 12.02
CA ARG A 80 -10.05 -5.69 11.90
C ARG A 80 -9.74 -5.31 10.45
N GLY A 81 -9.76 -6.27 9.53
CA GLY A 81 -9.38 -6.14 8.13
C GLY A 81 -10.54 -5.76 7.19
N GLU A 82 -11.81 -6.01 7.54
CA GLU A 82 -12.94 -5.80 6.62
C GLU A 82 -13.03 -4.35 6.09
N ASN A 83 -12.93 -3.37 6.99
CA ASN A 83 -12.96 -1.95 6.62
C ASN A 83 -11.73 -1.54 5.80
N LEU A 84 -10.57 -2.17 6.05
CA LEU A 84 -9.34 -1.94 5.27
C LEU A 84 -9.48 -2.50 3.86
N ILE A 85 -10.02 -3.71 3.69
CA ILE A 85 -10.28 -4.33 2.39
C ILE A 85 -11.24 -3.46 1.58
N LEU A 86 -12.32 -2.99 2.19
CA LEU A 86 -13.27 -2.09 1.53
C LEU A 86 -12.60 -0.79 1.10
N ALA A 87 -11.87 -0.12 2.01
CA ALA A 87 -11.19 1.13 1.70
C ALA A 87 -10.13 0.97 0.61
N PHE A 88 -9.35 -0.12 0.65
CA PHE A 88 -8.34 -0.41 -0.36
C PHE A 88 -8.97 -0.66 -1.73
N SER A 89 -10.01 -1.50 -1.79
CA SER A 89 -10.75 -1.78 -3.02
C SER A 89 -11.33 -0.51 -3.63
N GLN A 90 -11.89 0.38 -2.81
CA GLN A 90 -12.39 1.69 -3.28
C GLN A 90 -11.28 2.55 -3.90
N ARG A 91 -10.06 2.50 -3.36
CA ARG A 91 -8.92 3.28 -3.87
C ARG A 91 -8.43 2.75 -5.20
N LEU A 92 -8.41 1.43 -5.38
CA LEU A 92 -8.05 0.78 -6.64
C LEU A 92 -8.95 1.21 -7.81
N THR A 93 -10.21 1.59 -7.55
CA THR A 93 -11.12 2.10 -8.60
C THR A 93 -10.66 3.40 -9.26
N LYS A 94 -9.70 4.11 -8.66
CA LYS A 94 -9.14 5.35 -9.20
C LYS A 94 -8.01 5.14 -10.21
N ALA A 95 -7.60 3.91 -10.47
CA ALA A 95 -6.56 3.59 -11.43
C ALA A 95 -6.93 4.12 -12.83
N PRO A 96 -6.09 4.97 -13.46
CA PRO A 96 -6.43 5.57 -14.75
C PRO A 96 -6.10 4.61 -15.90
N GLY A 97 -7.10 4.40 -16.76
CA GLY A 97 -6.94 3.62 -17.97
C GLY A 97 -6.77 2.10 -17.75
N PRO A 98 -6.75 1.32 -18.85
CA PRO A 98 -6.83 -0.14 -18.77
C PRO A 98 -5.56 -0.81 -18.20
N LYS A 99 -4.40 -0.18 -18.38
CA LYS A 99 -3.11 -0.73 -17.93
C LYS A 99 -3.01 -0.74 -16.40
N LEU A 100 -3.15 0.42 -15.77
CA LEU A 100 -3.13 0.51 -14.31
C LEU A 100 -4.38 -0.13 -13.69
N GLY A 101 -5.51 -0.16 -14.39
CA GLY A 101 -6.67 -0.95 -13.97
C GLY A 101 -6.37 -2.44 -13.86
N MET A 102 -5.56 -3.00 -14.77
CA MET A 102 -5.12 -4.39 -14.69
C MET A 102 -4.16 -4.62 -13.51
N VAL A 103 -3.19 -3.73 -13.29
CA VAL A 103 -2.29 -3.79 -12.13
C VAL A 103 -3.07 -3.74 -10.81
N ALA A 104 -4.03 -2.81 -10.71
CA ALA A 104 -4.90 -2.67 -9.55
C ALA A 104 -5.70 -3.95 -9.29
N LEU A 105 -6.33 -4.53 -10.31
CA LEU A 105 -7.04 -5.80 -10.18
C LEU A 105 -6.12 -6.94 -9.74
N GLN A 106 -4.91 -7.01 -10.31
CA GLN A 106 -3.94 -8.06 -10.01
C GLN A 106 -3.46 -8.03 -8.55
N SER A 107 -3.39 -6.84 -7.93
CA SER A 107 -3.01 -6.70 -6.52
C SER A 107 -3.96 -7.40 -5.53
N LEU A 108 -5.18 -7.74 -5.95
CA LEU A 108 -6.18 -8.39 -5.08
C LEU A 108 -6.02 -9.91 -4.96
N TRP A 109 -5.24 -10.55 -5.85
CA TRP A 109 -5.19 -12.02 -5.93
C TRP A 109 -3.79 -12.61 -6.12
N ARG A 110 -2.76 -11.76 -6.23
CA ARG A 110 -1.38 -12.17 -6.56
C ARG A 110 -0.56 -12.44 -5.31
#